data_AF-A0A975P1R2-F1
#
_entry.id   AF-A0A975P1R2-F1
#
_cell.length_a   1.000
_cell.length_b   1.000
_cell.length_c   1.000
_cell.angle_alpha   90.00
_cell.angle_beta   90.00
_cell.angle_gamma   90.00
#
_symmetry.space_group_name_H-M   'P 1'
#
loop_
_entity.id
_entity.type
_entity.pdbx_description
1 polymer ?
#
loop_
_entity_poly.entity_id
_entity_poly.type
_entity_poly.pdbx_seq_one_letter_code
_entity_poly.pdbx_strand_id
1 'polypeptide(L)'
;MPVIRNSAPAFISALMLLVAFHGVMSVLGLGTFLARNIEPPSPDRAFQIFAVRVGVDAALLFAGHWLLRSFGLATRLAYGLMGGAAAAVGYAFALSQNLNLLPPLDGTRLTAAVLPMLVGMIAATMYAQFAGREMVPTRNGSASNPEPASAPAGPAHFDGPVQVRTSMVATAIASVVPAAMVALVMIPFVTFFLTKWDTGASQNPAWANQISQMSMPAYFFMLTLFATAIPAAIVVGITHAAARVVRRTGGLDYALIGAVVGAVASAALLVFFPAILFPVGIVAGALMGAIYRRFAGLEPLALPEAVLATDRAALVGEHDPARRTRAVIMNG
;
A
#
# COMPACT_ATOMS: atom_id res chain seq x y z
N MET A 1 12.94 -23.94 -5.42
CA MET A 1 12.69 -22.91 -4.40
C MET A 1 11.59 -21.93 -4.85
N PRO A 2 10.71 -21.46 -3.95
CA PRO A 2 9.71 -20.45 -4.28
C PRO A 2 10.35 -19.06 -4.39
N VAL A 3 10.11 -18.36 -5.51
CA VAL A 3 10.56 -16.98 -5.74
C VAL A 3 9.40 -16.11 -6.20
N ILE A 4 9.54 -14.78 -6.10
CA ILE A 4 8.57 -13.86 -6.70
C ILE A 4 8.76 -13.85 -8.22
N ARG A 5 7.64 -14.00 -8.95
CA ARG A 5 7.62 -14.03 -10.42
C ARG A 5 8.03 -12.68 -11.00
N ASN A 6 8.67 -12.70 -12.17
CA ASN A 6 8.86 -11.49 -12.96
C ASN A 6 7.53 -11.09 -13.61
N SER A 7 6.98 -9.93 -13.21
CA SER A 7 5.70 -9.44 -13.72
C SER A 7 5.76 -7.95 -13.99
N ALA A 8 5.85 -7.59 -15.28
CA ALA A 8 5.77 -6.20 -15.74
C ALA A 8 4.49 -5.48 -15.25
N PRO A 9 3.27 -6.05 -15.32
CA PRO A 9 2.08 -5.34 -14.84
C PRO A 9 2.07 -5.14 -13.31
N ALA A 10 2.65 -6.08 -12.55
CA ALA A 10 2.82 -5.89 -11.10
C ALA A 10 3.85 -4.79 -10.81
N PHE A 11 4.94 -4.75 -11.57
CA PHE A 11 5.99 -3.74 -11.43
C PHE A 11 5.47 -2.34 -11.75
N ILE A 12 4.73 -2.20 -12.86
CA ILE A 12 4.07 -0.94 -13.24
C ILE A 12 3.09 -0.50 -12.15
N SER A 13 2.25 -1.41 -11.63
CA SER A 13 1.32 -1.10 -10.54
C SER A 13 2.03 -0.58 -9.28
N ALA A 14 3.16 -1.17 -8.91
CA ALA A 14 3.97 -0.69 -7.78
C ALA A 14 4.64 0.65 -8.08
N LEU A 15 5.15 0.84 -9.30
CA LEU A 15 5.78 2.08 -9.74
C LEU A 15 4.79 3.24 -9.77
N MET A 16 3.52 3.00 -10.12
CA MET A 16 2.48 4.03 -10.11
C MET A 16 2.30 4.68 -8.73
N LEU A 17 2.51 3.94 -7.64
CA LEU A 17 2.48 4.52 -6.29
C LEU A 17 3.64 5.51 -6.08
N LEU A 18 4.84 5.17 -6.53
CA LEU A 18 6.01 6.05 -6.47
C LEU A 18 5.85 7.27 -7.39
N VAL A 19 5.31 7.07 -8.59
CA VAL A 19 4.97 8.14 -9.54
C VAL A 19 3.98 9.11 -8.89
N ALA A 20 2.92 8.63 -8.26
CA ALA A 20 1.95 9.47 -7.57
C ALA A 20 2.59 10.24 -6.41
N PHE A 21 3.40 9.57 -5.59
CA PHE A 21 4.13 10.21 -4.49
C PHE A 21 5.07 11.32 -4.99
N HIS A 22 5.93 11.02 -5.96
CA HIS A 22 6.86 12.01 -6.51
C HIS A 22 6.11 13.12 -7.26
N GLY A 23 4.95 12.84 -7.84
CA GLY A 23 4.10 13.83 -8.47
C GLY A 23 3.61 14.85 -7.45
N VAL A 24 3.04 14.38 -6.34
CA VAL A 24 2.64 15.22 -5.20
C VAL A 24 3.82 16.04 -4.66
N MET A 25 4.96 15.40 -4.40
CA MET A 25 6.15 16.08 -3.88
C MET A 25 6.74 17.10 -4.86
N SER A 26 6.72 16.82 -6.15
CA SER A 26 7.21 17.74 -7.20
C SER A 26 6.32 18.96 -7.29
N VAL A 27 5.00 18.75 -7.28
CA VAL A 27 4.01 19.84 -7.30
C VAL A 27 4.13 20.72 -6.07
N LEU A 28 4.29 20.13 -4.87
CA LEU A 28 4.56 20.90 -3.64
C LEU A 28 5.87 21.69 -3.72
N GLY A 29 6.92 21.09 -4.26
CA GLY A 29 8.19 21.77 -4.52
C GLY A 29 8.02 23.00 -5.41
N LEU A 30 7.35 22.84 -6.55
CA LEU A 30 7.02 23.94 -7.45
C LEU A 30 6.19 25.04 -6.76
N GLY A 31 5.23 24.65 -5.92
CA GLY A 31 4.44 25.58 -5.11
C GLY A 31 5.32 26.46 -4.20
N THR A 32 6.42 25.94 -3.66
CA THR A 32 7.34 26.74 -2.83
C THR A 32 8.13 27.80 -3.59
N PHE A 33 8.39 27.61 -4.89
CA PHE A 33 9.00 28.65 -5.72
C PHE A 33 8.07 29.86 -5.80
N LEU A 34 6.79 29.61 -6.15
CA LEU A 34 5.77 30.66 -6.23
C LEU A 34 5.57 31.35 -4.88
N ALA A 35 5.46 30.59 -3.79
CA ALA A 35 5.28 31.15 -2.44
C ALA A 35 6.45 32.04 -1.99
N ARG A 36 7.65 31.85 -2.55
CA ARG A 36 8.85 32.65 -2.27
C ARG A 36 9.11 33.75 -3.31
N ASN A 37 8.20 33.94 -4.27
CA ASN A 37 8.39 34.84 -5.41
C ASN A 37 9.69 34.56 -6.20
N ILE A 38 10.06 33.28 -6.31
CA ILE A 38 11.20 32.80 -7.11
C ILE A 38 10.63 32.19 -8.39
N GLU A 39 11.25 32.47 -9.53
CA GLU A 39 10.84 31.89 -10.80
C GLU A 39 10.99 30.35 -10.74
N PRO A 40 9.91 29.59 -10.97
CA PRO A 40 9.99 28.13 -10.98
C PRO A 40 10.83 27.65 -12.17
N PRO A 41 11.40 26.44 -12.12
CA PRO A 41 12.03 25.85 -13.28
C PRO A 41 11.04 25.75 -14.44
N SER A 42 11.55 25.87 -15.67
CA SER A 42 10.78 25.65 -16.89
C SER A 42 10.05 24.30 -16.86
N PRO A 43 8.88 24.14 -17.52
CA PRO A 43 8.14 22.88 -17.57
C PRO A 43 9.02 21.67 -17.95
N ASP A 44 9.87 21.80 -18.97
CA ASP A 44 10.76 20.73 -19.42
C ASP A 44 11.76 20.32 -18.34
N ARG A 45 12.34 21.30 -17.64
CA ARG A 45 13.27 21.03 -16.54
C ARG A 45 12.56 20.37 -15.36
N ALA A 46 11.36 20.83 -15.00
CA ALA A 46 10.56 20.22 -13.94
C ALA A 46 10.21 18.76 -14.28
N PHE A 47 9.79 18.50 -15.52
CA PHE A 47 9.50 17.16 -16.03
C PHE A 47 10.75 16.28 -16.05
N GLN A 48 11.90 16.78 -16.51
CA GLN A 48 13.16 16.04 -16.48
C GLN A 48 13.55 15.63 -15.06
N ILE A 49 13.47 16.55 -14.09
CA ILE A 49 13.77 16.24 -12.68
C ILE A 49 12.85 15.12 -12.18
N PHE A 50 11.55 15.23 -12.45
CA PHE A 50 10.56 14.22 -12.08
C PHE A 50 10.82 12.86 -12.75
N ALA A 51 11.07 12.84 -14.06
CA ALA A 51 11.32 11.63 -14.83
C ALA A 51 12.60 10.91 -14.37
N VAL A 52 13.68 11.66 -14.13
CA VAL A 52 14.93 11.11 -13.59
C VAL A 52 14.68 10.54 -12.19
N ARG A 53 13.93 11.26 -11.34
CA ARG A 53 13.60 10.82 -9.99
C ARG A 53 12.86 9.48 -9.99
N VAL A 54 11.81 9.36 -10.79
CA VAL A 54 11.04 8.12 -10.95
C VAL A 54 11.91 7.01 -11.57
N GLY A 55 12.74 7.35 -12.55
CA GLY A 55 13.65 6.41 -13.22
C GLY A 55 14.67 5.79 -12.27
N VAL A 56 15.24 6.58 -11.36
CA VAL A 56 16.16 6.09 -10.31
C VAL A 56 15.45 5.10 -9.39
N ASP A 57 14.26 5.44 -8.90
CA ASP A 57 13.52 4.54 -8.02
C ASP A 57 13.09 3.26 -8.73
N ALA A 58 12.69 3.34 -10.01
CA ALA A 58 12.38 2.18 -10.83
C ALA A 58 13.61 1.27 -11.00
N ALA A 59 14.77 1.85 -11.31
CA ALA A 59 16.02 1.11 -11.45
C ALA A 59 16.43 0.41 -10.14
N LEU A 60 16.32 1.11 -9.02
CA LEU A 60 16.65 0.56 -7.69
C LEU A 60 15.69 -0.55 -7.27
N LEU A 61 14.38 -0.39 -7.50
CA LEU A 61 13.40 -1.46 -7.26
C LEU A 61 13.64 -2.69 -8.13
N PHE A 62 13.96 -2.47 -9.41
CA PHE A 62 14.27 -3.56 -10.33
C PHE A 62 15.53 -4.32 -9.91
N ALA A 63 16.60 -3.59 -9.57
CA ALA A 63 17.84 -4.18 -9.06
C ALA A 63 17.61 -4.93 -7.74
N GLY A 64 16.84 -4.35 -6.82
CA GLY A 64 16.49 -4.98 -5.55
C GLY A 64 15.66 -6.26 -5.72
N HIS A 65 14.70 -6.27 -6.65
CA HIS A 65 13.95 -7.48 -7.02
C HIS A 65 14.88 -8.58 -7.56
N TRP A 66 15.77 -8.23 -8.49
CA TRP A 66 16.74 -9.17 -9.06
C TRP A 66 17.64 -9.78 -7.98
N LEU A 67 18.13 -8.96 -7.04
CA LEU A 67 18.95 -9.39 -5.92
C LEU A 67 18.21 -10.32 -4.95
N LEU A 68 16.98 -9.95 -4.53
CA LEU A 68 16.18 -10.80 -3.65
C LEU A 68 15.86 -12.15 -4.30
N ARG A 69 15.59 -12.13 -5.61
CA ARG A 69 15.34 -13.34 -6.40
C ARG A 69 16.59 -14.23 -6.48
N SER A 70 17.79 -13.68 -6.65
CA SER A 70 19.03 -14.47 -6.65
C SER A 70 19.31 -15.15 -5.32
N PHE A 71 18.87 -14.56 -4.20
CA PHE A 71 18.97 -15.15 -2.86
C PHE A 71 17.77 -16.04 -2.47
N GLY A 72 16.77 -16.20 -3.34
CA GLY A 72 15.58 -17.00 -3.03
C GLY A 72 14.66 -16.38 -1.95
N LEU A 73 14.78 -15.08 -1.68
CA LEU A 73 13.96 -14.38 -0.69
C LEU A 73 12.61 -13.98 -1.30
N ALA A 74 11.52 -14.61 -0.85
CA ALA A 74 10.18 -14.45 -1.42
C ALA A 74 9.11 -13.97 -0.41
N THR A 75 9.54 -13.35 0.68
CA THR A 75 8.64 -12.84 1.74
C THR A 75 8.23 -11.40 1.46
N ARG A 76 6.99 -11.04 1.83
CA ARG A 76 6.51 -9.65 1.72
C ARG A 76 7.36 -8.68 2.52
N LEU A 77 7.84 -9.10 3.69
CA LEU A 77 8.72 -8.30 4.53
C LEU A 77 10.05 -8.00 3.85
N ALA A 78 10.69 -8.99 3.21
CA ALA A 78 11.94 -8.78 2.48
C ALA A 78 11.75 -7.76 1.34
N TYR A 79 10.66 -7.86 0.59
CA TYR A 79 10.34 -6.89 -0.45
C TYR A 79 10.04 -5.50 0.13
N GLY A 80 9.28 -5.41 1.23
CA GLY A 80 9.06 -4.15 1.92
C GLY A 80 10.37 -3.48 2.34
N LEU A 81 11.25 -4.21 3.03
CA LEU A 81 12.55 -3.67 3.45
C LEU A 81 13.43 -3.26 2.26
N MET A 82 13.44 -4.06 1.18
CA MET A 82 14.13 -3.72 -0.05
C MET A 82 13.59 -2.42 -0.67
N GLY A 83 12.27 -2.26 -0.74
CA GLY A 83 11.65 -1.05 -1.26
C GLY A 83 11.95 0.18 -0.42
N GLY A 84 11.94 0.04 0.91
CA GLY A 84 12.35 1.11 1.83
C GLY A 84 13.80 1.51 1.63
N ALA A 85 14.71 0.54 1.54
CA ALA A 85 16.13 0.78 1.27
C ALA A 85 16.35 1.42 -0.10
N ALA A 86 15.68 0.93 -1.14
CA ALA A 86 15.72 1.50 -2.49
C ALA A 86 15.28 2.98 -2.47
N ALA A 87 14.17 3.31 -1.82
CA ALA A 87 13.71 4.70 -1.73
C ALA A 87 14.63 5.58 -0.86
N ALA A 88 15.28 5.04 0.18
CA ALA A 88 16.30 5.75 0.95
C ALA A 88 17.52 6.11 0.10
N VAL A 89 18.04 5.13 -0.65
CA VAL A 89 19.18 5.33 -1.56
C VAL A 89 18.80 6.29 -2.67
N GLY A 90 17.63 6.12 -3.26
CA GLY A 90 17.08 7.07 -4.24
C GLY A 90 17.04 8.47 -3.65
N TYR A 91 16.47 8.66 -2.46
CA TYR A 91 16.44 9.95 -1.77
C TYR A 91 17.82 10.58 -1.56
N ALA A 92 18.79 9.81 -1.06
CA ALA A 92 20.16 10.28 -0.90
C ALA A 92 20.78 10.71 -2.24
N PHE A 93 20.56 9.92 -3.30
CA PHE A 93 20.99 10.27 -4.65
C PHE A 93 20.37 11.58 -5.12
N ALA A 94 19.05 11.77 -4.95
CA ALA A 94 18.39 13.01 -5.34
C ALA A 94 18.89 14.25 -4.58
N LEU A 95 19.23 14.11 -3.29
CA LEU A 95 19.89 15.18 -2.55
C LEU A 95 21.27 15.52 -3.14
N SER A 96 22.06 14.52 -3.51
CA SER A 96 23.40 14.72 -4.08
C SER A 96 23.38 15.37 -5.48
N GLN A 97 22.32 15.11 -6.25
CA GLN A 97 22.19 15.56 -7.65
C GLN A 97 21.24 16.75 -7.81
N ASN A 98 20.79 17.38 -6.71
CA ASN A 98 19.81 18.48 -6.72
C ASN A 98 18.53 18.15 -7.52
N LEU A 99 18.02 16.92 -7.35
CA LEU A 99 16.79 16.44 -8.02
C LEU A 99 15.53 16.65 -7.17
N ASN A 100 15.63 17.30 -6.01
CA ASN A 100 14.48 17.61 -5.17
C ASN A 100 14.01 19.05 -5.42
N LEU A 101 12.80 19.18 -5.98
CA LEU A 101 12.11 20.48 -6.12
C LEU A 101 11.65 21.04 -4.77
N LEU A 102 11.54 20.18 -3.75
CA LEU A 102 11.32 20.54 -2.36
C LEU A 102 12.49 20.04 -1.51
N PRO A 103 13.61 20.78 -1.44
CA PRO A 103 14.72 20.37 -0.58
C PRO A 103 14.28 20.38 0.89
N PRO A 104 14.76 19.42 1.71
CA PRO A 104 14.47 19.41 3.13
C PRO A 104 15.04 20.66 3.81
N LEU A 105 14.40 21.12 4.88
CA LEU A 105 14.93 22.16 5.74
C LEU A 105 16.24 21.68 6.38
N ASP A 106 17.12 22.61 6.74
CA ASP A 106 18.35 22.29 7.46
C ASP A 106 18.03 21.52 8.75
N GLY A 107 18.82 20.48 9.03
CA GLY A 107 18.56 19.55 10.14
C GLY A 107 17.46 18.51 9.90
N THR A 108 16.70 18.57 8.80
CA THR A 108 15.57 17.64 8.54
C THR A 108 15.83 16.58 7.48
N ARG A 109 17.08 16.47 6.97
CA ARG A 109 17.42 15.52 5.90
C ARG A 109 17.07 14.07 6.23
N LEU A 110 17.28 13.65 7.48
CA LEU A 110 17.01 12.27 7.91
C LEU A 110 15.51 12.03 8.14
N THR A 111 14.81 12.99 8.74
CA THR A 111 13.36 12.88 8.98
C THR A 111 12.57 12.95 7.68
N ALA A 112 13.00 13.77 6.71
CA ALA A 112 12.41 13.85 5.38
C ALA A 112 12.57 12.55 4.57
N ALA A 113 13.53 11.69 4.91
CA ALA A 113 13.69 10.37 4.27
C ALA A 113 12.64 9.34 4.74
N VAL A 114 11.98 9.55 5.88
CA VAL A 114 11.01 8.60 6.43
C VAL A 114 9.85 8.36 5.48
N LEU A 115 9.28 9.43 4.92
CA LEU A 115 8.15 9.33 4.02
C LEU A 115 8.48 8.55 2.72
N PRO A 116 9.53 8.87 1.94
CA PRO A 116 9.88 8.08 0.76
C PRO A 116 10.22 6.63 1.12
N MET A 117 10.88 6.37 2.26
CA MET A 117 11.11 4.99 2.73
C MET A 117 9.80 4.23 2.92
N LEU A 118 8.82 4.80 3.61
CA LEU A 118 7.51 4.16 3.81
C LEU A 118 6.79 3.90 2.49
N VAL A 119 6.82 4.86 1.57
CA VAL A 119 6.22 4.68 0.22
C VAL A 119 6.94 3.56 -0.54
N GLY A 120 8.27 3.50 -0.50
CA GLY A 120 9.06 2.43 -1.09
C GLY A 120 8.71 1.06 -0.50
N MET A 121 8.56 0.97 0.82
CA MET A 121 8.15 -0.26 1.51
C MET A 121 6.77 -0.75 1.03
N ILE A 122 5.81 0.18 0.90
CA ILE A 122 4.47 -0.13 0.40
C ILE A 122 4.55 -0.59 -1.06
N ALA A 123 5.24 0.16 -1.93
CA ALA A 123 5.36 -0.14 -3.35
C ALA A 123 5.95 -1.53 -3.60
N ALA A 124 7.08 -1.86 -2.97
CA ALA A 124 7.72 -3.16 -3.16
C ALA A 124 6.90 -4.31 -2.56
N THR A 125 6.18 -4.07 -1.46
CA THR A 125 5.24 -5.07 -0.92
C THR A 125 4.07 -5.32 -1.88
N MET A 126 3.52 -4.26 -2.49
CA MET A 126 2.47 -4.37 -3.51
C MET A 126 2.96 -5.13 -4.73
N TYR A 127 4.19 -4.87 -5.17
CA TYR A 127 4.82 -5.65 -6.24
C TYR A 127 4.85 -7.14 -5.92
N ALA A 128 5.40 -7.53 -4.75
CA ALA A 128 5.48 -8.94 -4.34
C ALA A 128 4.09 -9.60 -4.24
N GLN A 129 3.07 -8.84 -3.85
CA GLN A 129 1.70 -9.31 -3.78
C GLN A 129 1.08 -9.55 -5.16
N PHE A 130 1.26 -8.61 -6.10
CA PHE A 130 0.65 -8.71 -7.43
C PHE A 130 1.41 -9.61 -8.38
N ALA A 131 2.74 -9.68 -8.26
CA ALA A 131 3.56 -10.54 -9.10
C ALA A 131 3.30 -12.02 -8.85
N GLY A 132 2.95 -12.38 -7.61
CA GLY A 132 2.75 -13.76 -7.20
C GLY A 132 4.07 -14.53 -7.08
N ARG A 133 3.96 -15.85 -6.88
CA ARG A 133 5.09 -16.74 -6.67
C ARG A 133 5.19 -17.78 -7.78
N GLU A 134 6.42 -18.18 -8.07
CA GLU A 134 6.71 -19.31 -8.95
C GLU A 134 7.75 -20.23 -8.31
N MET A 135 7.70 -21.51 -8.69
CA MET A 135 8.69 -22.49 -8.26
C MET A 135 9.79 -22.57 -9.31
N VAL A 136 11.02 -22.25 -8.92
CA VAL A 136 12.20 -22.43 -9.79
C VAL A 136 12.95 -23.69 -9.34
N PRO A 137 13.36 -24.58 -10.26
CA PRO A 137 14.17 -25.74 -9.92
C PRO A 137 15.42 -25.31 -9.14
N THR A 138 15.66 -25.95 -8.00
CA THR A 138 16.86 -25.65 -7.21
C THR A 138 18.05 -26.19 -7.98
N ARG A 139 19.00 -25.33 -8.37
CA ARG A 139 20.18 -25.71 -9.18
C ARG A 139 21.11 -26.71 -8.48
N ASN A 140 20.94 -26.89 -7.17
CA ASN A 140 21.73 -27.80 -6.35
C ASN A 140 20.86 -29.00 -5.95
N GLY A 141 20.97 -30.09 -6.72
CA GLY A 141 20.28 -31.34 -6.46
C GLY A 141 20.62 -32.39 -7.51
N SER A 142 21.78 -33.03 -7.33
CA SER A 142 22.12 -34.39 -7.76
C SER A 142 21.58 -34.88 -9.11
N ALA A 143 22.47 -35.00 -10.09
CA ALA A 143 22.30 -35.98 -11.17
C ALA A 143 22.31 -37.39 -10.56
N SER A 144 21.14 -37.91 -10.18
CA SER A 144 20.95 -39.31 -9.79
C SER A 144 19.61 -39.80 -10.31
N ASN A 145 19.71 -40.57 -11.41
CA ASN A 145 18.72 -41.44 -12.07
C ASN A 145 17.29 -40.93 -12.35
N PRO A 146 16.80 -41.03 -13.60
CA PRO A 146 15.41 -40.77 -13.92
C PRO A 146 14.55 -41.96 -13.52
N GLU A 147 14.06 -42.00 -12.29
CA GLU A 147 12.73 -42.58 -12.07
C GLU A 147 11.71 -41.69 -12.81
N PRO A 148 10.66 -42.25 -13.42
CA PRO A 148 9.63 -41.46 -14.06
C PRO A 148 9.00 -40.56 -12.99
N ALA A 149 9.39 -39.29 -13.01
CA ALA A 149 8.88 -38.28 -12.10
C ALA A 149 7.36 -38.31 -12.23
N SER A 150 6.70 -38.74 -11.15
CA SER A 150 5.27 -38.56 -10.97
C SER A 150 4.96 -37.11 -11.33
N ALA A 151 4.00 -36.93 -12.25
CA ALA A 151 3.64 -35.63 -12.80
C ALA A 151 3.61 -34.60 -11.65
N PRO A 152 4.25 -33.42 -11.80
CA PRO A 152 4.37 -32.46 -10.71
C PRO A 152 2.97 -32.22 -10.15
N ALA A 153 2.75 -32.66 -8.90
CA ALA A 153 1.46 -32.52 -8.25
C ALA A 153 1.07 -31.04 -8.37
N GLY A 154 -0.08 -30.79 -9.01
CA GLY A 154 -0.59 -29.44 -9.15
C GLY A 154 -0.61 -28.75 -7.78
N PRO A 155 -0.52 -27.40 -7.73
CA PRO A 155 -0.49 -26.68 -6.47
C PRO A 155 -1.66 -27.11 -5.58
N ALA A 156 -1.35 -27.72 -4.43
CA ALA A 156 -2.36 -28.23 -3.51
C ALA A 156 -3.23 -27.06 -3.01
N HIS A 157 -4.55 -27.17 -3.17
CA HIS A 157 -5.50 -26.20 -2.67
C HIS A 157 -5.82 -26.48 -1.20
N PHE A 158 -5.74 -25.46 -0.36
CA PHE A 158 -6.13 -25.55 1.04
C PHE A 158 -7.66 -25.51 1.16
N ASP A 159 -8.27 -26.59 1.63
CA ASP A 159 -9.74 -26.75 1.81
C ASP A 159 -10.21 -26.48 3.27
N GLY A 160 -9.35 -25.89 4.09
CA GLY A 160 -9.66 -25.57 5.49
C GLY A 160 -10.24 -24.17 5.68
N PRO A 161 -10.73 -23.85 6.90
CA PRO A 161 -11.20 -22.51 7.24
C PRO A 161 -10.07 -21.48 7.15
N VAL A 162 -10.42 -20.29 6.68
CA VAL A 162 -9.48 -19.17 6.49
C VAL A 162 -9.93 -17.95 7.27
N GLN A 163 -8.96 -17.14 7.65
CA GLN A 163 -9.19 -15.82 8.25
C GLN A 163 -8.42 -14.75 7.48
N VAL A 164 -8.81 -13.49 7.66
CA VAL A 164 -8.06 -12.36 7.10
C VAL A 164 -6.81 -12.13 7.93
N ARG A 165 -5.66 -12.02 7.26
CA ARG A 165 -4.36 -11.77 7.91
C ARG A 165 -4.30 -10.37 8.52
N THR A 166 -3.67 -10.23 9.68
CA THR A 166 -3.29 -8.91 10.20
C THR A 166 -2.10 -8.37 9.40
N SER A 167 -2.27 -7.23 8.73
CA SER A 167 -1.24 -6.67 7.84
C SER A 167 -1.05 -5.17 8.04
N MET A 168 0.12 -4.78 8.57
CA MET A 168 0.48 -3.37 8.75
C MET A 168 0.57 -2.61 7.42
N VAL A 169 1.03 -3.28 6.36
CA VAL A 169 1.09 -2.68 5.02
C VAL A 169 -0.31 -2.43 4.47
N ALA A 170 -1.25 -3.37 4.68
CA ALA A 170 -2.63 -3.16 4.26
C ALA A 170 -3.28 -2.01 5.03
N THR A 171 -2.98 -1.87 6.33
CA THR A 171 -3.40 -0.73 7.14
C THR A 171 -2.82 0.58 6.60
N ALA A 172 -1.53 0.62 6.28
CA ALA A 172 -0.88 1.80 5.72
C ALA A 172 -1.43 2.20 4.35
N ILE A 173 -1.75 1.24 3.48
CA ILE A 173 -2.40 1.53 2.19
C ILE A 173 -3.82 2.08 2.42
N ALA A 174 -4.60 1.43 3.29
CA ALA A 174 -5.96 1.84 3.59
C ALA A 174 -6.01 3.23 4.27
N SER A 175 -5.03 3.59 5.09
CA SER A 175 -5.02 4.88 5.79
C SER A 175 -4.77 6.09 4.87
N VAL A 176 -4.35 5.88 3.62
CA VAL A 176 -4.22 6.94 2.61
C VAL A 176 -5.58 7.37 2.03
N VAL A 177 -6.62 6.55 2.18
CA VAL A 177 -7.94 6.77 1.56
C VAL A 177 -8.55 8.14 1.90
N PRO A 178 -8.58 8.60 3.18
CA PRO A 178 -9.13 9.92 3.48
C PRO A 178 -8.39 11.05 2.76
N ALA A 179 -7.05 10.98 2.69
CA ALA A 179 -6.24 11.97 1.99
C ALA A 179 -6.52 11.98 0.49
N ALA A 180 -6.62 10.80 -0.14
CA ALA A 180 -6.96 10.67 -1.54
C ALA A 180 -8.36 11.25 -1.85
N MET A 181 -9.34 10.98 -0.98
CA MET A 181 -10.69 11.54 -1.13
C MET A 181 -10.70 13.07 -1.02
N VAL A 182 -10.00 13.63 -0.03
CA VAL A 182 -9.90 15.09 0.13
C VAL A 182 -9.23 15.71 -1.10
N ALA A 183 -8.15 15.12 -1.60
CA ALA A 183 -7.49 15.61 -2.82
C ALA A 183 -8.46 15.65 -4.01
N LEU A 184 -9.23 14.58 -4.22
CA LEU A 184 -10.21 14.50 -5.31
C LEU A 184 -11.32 15.56 -5.18
N VAL A 185 -11.80 15.83 -3.97
CA VAL A 185 -12.81 16.88 -3.72
C VAL A 185 -12.22 18.28 -3.87
N MET A 186 -10.94 18.46 -3.52
CA MET A 186 -10.28 19.77 -3.60
C MET A 186 -9.92 20.18 -5.02
N ILE A 187 -9.67 19.25 -5.94
CA ILE A 187 -9.37 19.56 -7.35
C ILE A 187 -10.43 20.50 -7.98
N PRO A 188 -11.74 20.17 -8.00
CA PRO A 188 -12.74 21.08 -8.55
C PRO A 188 -12.86 22.35 -7.70
N PHE A 189 -12.77 22.27 -6.37
CA PHE A 189 -12.90 23.44 -5.51
C PHE A 189 -11.81 24.49 -5.78
N VAL A 190 -10.55 24.06 -5.89
CA VAL A 190 -9.42 24.94 -6.24
C VAL A 190 -9.56 25.48 -7.66
N THR A 191 -9.95 24.62 -8.60
CA THR A 191 -10.04 24.99 -10.03
C THR A 191 -11.13 26.03 -10.29
N PHE A 192 -12.25 25.96 -9.56
CA PHE A 192 -13.42 26.81 -9.81
C PHE A 192 -13.60 27.97 -8.81
N PHE A 193 -13.15 27.84 -7.56
CA PHE A 193 -13.53 28.78 -6.48
C PHE A 193 -12.37 29.49 -5.79
N LEU A 194 -11.15 28.93 -5.80
CA LEU A 194 -10.02 29.56 -5.12
C LEU A 194 -9.23 30.47 -6.06
N THR A 195 -8.94 31.67 -5.56
CA THR A 195 -8.21 32.73 -6.23
C THR A 195 -6.83 32.26 -6.67
N LYS A 196 -6.51 32.51 -7.95
CA LYS A 196 -5.18 32.31 -8.53
C LYS A 196 -4.16 33.10 -7.69
N TRP A 197 -3.04 32.50 -7.33
CA TRP A 197 -1.91 33.29 -6.83
C TRP A 197 -1.56 34.37 -7.86
N ASP A 198 -1.14 35.55 -7.39
CA ASP A 198 -0.70 36.60 -8.31
C ASP A 198 0.55 36.10 -9.04
N THR A 199 0.37 35.81 -10.33
CA THR A 199 1.40 35.26 -11.23
C THR A 199 1.85 36.31 -12.25
N GLY A 200 1.39 37.56 -12.12
CA GLY A 200 1.68 38.64 -13.06
C GLY A 200 3.15 39.05 -13.11
N ALA A 201 3.92 38.71 -12.07
CA ALA A 201 5.35 38.97 -11.98
C ALA A 201 6.24 37.80 -12.50
N SER A 202 5.65 36.64 -12.82
CA SER A 202 6.42 35.50 -13.35
C SER A 202 6.77 35.69 -14.82
N GLN A 203 7.94 35.19 -15.23
CA GLN A 203 8.34 35.20 -16.64
C GLN A 203 7.43 34.32 -17.50
N ASN A 204 6.79 33.31 -16.91
CA ASN A 204 5.78 32.49 -17.56
C ASN A 204 4.49 32.40 -16.71
N PRO A 205 3.58 33.39 -16.82
CA PRO A 205 2.36 33.44 -16.02
C PRO A 205 1.44 32.22 -16.22
N ALA A 206 1.42 31.65 -17.44
CA ALA A 206 0.60 30.46 -17.73
C ALA A 206 1.09 29.23 -16.95
N TRP A 207 2.41 29.00 -16.93
CA TRP A 207 3.02 27.92 -16.15
C TRP A 207 2.86 28.12 -14.65
N ALA A 208 3.11 29.33 -14.16
CA ALA A 208 2.94 29.66 -12.75
C ALA A 208 1.48 29.46 -12.29
N ASN A 209 0.50 29.82 -13.13
CA ASN A 209 -0.91 29.58 -12.84
C ASN A 209 -1.24 28.07 -12.76
N GLN A 210 -0.68 27.25 -13.65
CA GLN A 210 -0.84 25.79 -13.59
C GLN A 210 -0.24 25.20 -12.30
N ILE A 211 0.96 25.63 -11.91
CA ILE A 211 1.58 25.21 -10.64
C ILE A 211 0.68 25.54 -9.46
N SER A 212 0.14 26.77 -9.40
CA SER A 212 -0.74 27.21 -8.30
C SER A 212 -1.98 26.32 -8.18
N GLN A 213 -2.63 26.00 -9.31
CA GLN A 213 -3.81 25.13 -9.35
C GLN A 213 -3.51 23.69 -8.91
N MET A 214 -2.31 23.17 -9.20
CA MET A 214 -1.90 21.82 -8.78
C MET A 214 -1.41 21.78 -7.32
N SER A 215 -0.81 22.86 -6.82
CA SER A 215 -0.19 22.92 -5.50
C SER A 215 -1.20 22.78 -4.36
N MET A 216 -2.35 23.43 -4.47
CA MET A 216 -3.36 23.40 -3.39
C MET A 216 -3.92 21.99 -3.13
N PRO A 217 -4.38 21.22 -4.13
CA PRO A 217 -4.78 19.82 -3.90
C PRO A 217 -3.67 18.97 -3.29
N ALA A 218 -2.41 19.19 -3.69
CA ALA A 218 -1.27 18.48 -3.11
C ALA A 218 -1.02 18.86 -1.64
N TYR A 219 -1.18 20.13 -1.26
CA TYR A 219 -1.10 20.57 0.13
C TYR A 219 -2.21 19.95 0.99
N PHE A 220 -3.46 19.97 0.52
CA PHE A 220 -4.56 19.35 1.23
C PHE A 220 -4.40 17.83 1.33
N PHE A 221 -3.94 17.17 0.26
CA PHE A 221 -3.59 15.74 0.32
C PHE A 221 -2.59 15.46 1.44
N MET A 222 -1.47 16.19 1.49
CA MET A 222 -0.43 15.96 2.50
C MET A 222 -0.90 16.30 3.90
N LEU A 223 -1.61 17.42 4.06
CA LEU A 223 -2.16 17.84 5.36
C LEU A 223 -3.14 16.78 5.88
N THR A 224 -4.08 16.34 5.05
CA THR A 224 -5.02 15.29 5.43
C THR A 224 -4.30 13.97 5.70
N LEU A 225 -3.31 13.59 4.87
CA LEU A 225 -2.55 12.37 5.09
C LEU A 225 -1.90 12.37 6.47
N PHE A 226 -1.19 13.43 6.84
CA PHE A 226 -0.55 13.50 8.16
C PHE A 226 -1.55 13.62 9.30
N ALA A 227 -2.61 14.40 9.13
CA ALA A 227 -3.64 14.57 10.17
C ALA A 227 -4.45 13.28 10.41
N THR A 228 -4.67 12.49 9.37
CA THR A 228 -5.61 11.36 9.41
C THR A 228 -4.95 9.98 9.35
N ALA A 229 -3.66 9.84 9.01
CA ALA A 229 -3.03 8.52 8.87
C ALA A 229 -3.17 7.65 10.13
N ILE A 230 -2.93 8.21 11.32
CA ILE A 230 -3.06 7.48 12.59
C ILE A 230 -4.54 7.20 12.92
N PRO A 231 -5.46 8.20 12.94
CA PRO A 231 -6.89 7.93 13.11
C PRO A 231 -7.45 6.90 12.12
N ALA A 232 -7.05 6.97 10.86
CA ALA A 232 -7.48 6.05 9.82
C ALA A 232 -6.94 4.63 10.07
N ALA A 233 -5.68 4.50 10.51
CA ALA A 233 -5.14 3.20 10.90
C ALA A 233 -5.92 2.59 12.09
N ILE A 234 -6.34 3.40 13.06
CA ILE A 234 -7.19 2.95 14.18
C ILE A 234 -8.54 2.46 13.67
N VAL A 235 -9.21 3.23 12.80
CA VAL A 235 -10.48 2.85 12.17
C VAL A 235 -10.34 1.51 11.43
N VAL A 236 -9.29 1.34 10.63
CA VAL A 236 -9.00 0.06 9.95
C VAL A 236 -8.79 -1.08 10.95
N GLY A 237 -8.06 -0.83 12.05
CA GLY A 237 -7.86 -1.80 13.12
C GLY A 237 -9.18 -2.25 13.76
N ILE A 238 -10.08 -1.31 14.05
CA ILE A 238 -11.42 -1.60 14.59
C ILE A 238 -12.24 -2.39 13.57
N THR A 239 -12.26 -1.96 12.31
CA THR A 239 -12.96 -2.68 11.22
C THR A 239 -12.46 -4.13 11.11
N HIS A 240 -11.14 -4.34 11.13
CA HIS A 240 -10.54 -5.67 11.07
C HIS A 240 -10.89 -6.52 12.29
N ALA A 241 -10.80 -5.97 13.50
CA ALA A 241 -11.15 -6.67 14.73
C ALA A 241 -12.63 -7.07 14.75
N ALA A 242 -13.53 -6.15 14.40
CA ALA A 242 -14.96 -6.42 14.29
C ALA A 242 -15.25 -7.53 13.28
N ALA A 243 -14.66 -7.45 12.08
CA ALA A 243 -14.82 -8.48 11.05
C ALA A 243 -14.31 -9.85 11.49
N ARG A 244 -13.20 -9.90 12.25
CA ARG A 244 -12.69 -11.17 12.83
C ARG A 244 -13.64 -11.76 13.87
N VAL A 245 -14.21 -10.94 14.75
CA VAL A 245 -15.17 -11.40 15.77
C VAL A 245 -16.41 -12.03 15.12
N VAL A 246 -16.95 -11.43 14.06
CA VAL A 246 -18.09 -11.98 13.31
C VAL A 246 -17.71 -12.99 12.23
N ARG A 247 -16.45 -13.43 12.19
CA ARG A 247 -15.90 -14.41 11.23
C ARG A 247 -16.14 -14.06 9.75
N ARG A 248 -16.16 -12.77 9.42
CA ARG A 248 -16.35 -12.27 8.06
C ARG A 248 -15.02 -12.22 7.32
N THR A 249 -15.04 -12.70 6.08
CA THR A 249 -13.85 -12.78 5.22
C THR A 249 -14.11 -12.20 3.82
N GLY A 250 -15.33 -11.77 3.51
CA GLY A 250 -15.66 -11.14 2.23
C GLY A 250 -15.14 -9.70 2.12
N GLY A 251 -14.85 -9.26 0.90
CA GLY A 251 -14.52 -7.86 0.61
C GLY A 251 -15.69 -6.91 0.92
N LEU A 252 -16.90 -7.32 0.55
CA LEU A 252 -18.14 -6.57 0.84
C LEU A 252 -18.42 -6.49 2.34
N ASP A 253 -18.18 -7.57 3.10
CA ASP A 253 -18.36 -7.54 4.55
C ASP A 253 -17.44 -6.49 5.20
N TYR A 254 -16.18 -6.45 4.78
CA TYR A 254 -15.22 -5.46 5.26
C TYR A 254 -15.62 -4.03 4.85
N ALA A 255 -16.18 -3.85 3.65
CA ALA A 255 -16.70 -2.56 3.23
C ALA A 255 -17.88 -2.11 4.09
N LEU A 256 -18.84 -2.99 4.37
CA LEU A 256 -20.00 -2.69 5.19
C LEU A 256 -19.62 -2.40 6.65
N ILE A 257 -18.75 -3.22 7.24
CA ILE A 257 -18.25 -2.98 8.61
C ILE A 257 -17.45 -1.67 8.64
N GLY A 258 -16.62 -1.42 7.63
CA GLY A 258 -15.90 -0.15 7.46
C GLY A 258 -16.83 1.05 7.38
N ALA A 259 -17.93 0.95 6.62
CA ALA A 259 -18.95 1.99 6.50
C ALA A 259 -19.60 2.29 7.85
N VAL A 260 -19.93 1.26 8.63
CA VAL A 260 -20.51 1.41 9.98
C VAL A 260 -19.52 2.07 10.93
N VAL A 261 -18.27 1.61 10.97
CA VAL A 261 -17.23 2.24 11.82
C VAL A 261 -17.00 3.69 11.40
N GLY A 262 -16.96 3.96 10.09
CA GLY A 262 -16.85 5.32 9.53
C GLY A 262 -18.05 6.19 9.91
N ALA A 263 -19.28 5.65 9.88
CA ALA A 263 -20.48 6.35 10.32
C ALA A 263 -20.41 6.73 11.80
N VAL A 264 -20.00 5.79 12.66
CA VAL A 264 -19.86 6.04 14.11
C VAL A 264 -18.78 7.09 14.38
N ALA A 265 -17.62 6.97 13.73
CA ALA A 265 -16.54 7.95 13.85
C ALA A 265 -16.98 9.34 13.38
N SER A 266 -17.71 9.41 12.26
CA SER A 266 -18.23 10.68 11.73
C SER A 266 -19.31 11.28 12.62
N ALA A 267 -20.20 10.44 13.20
CA ALA A 267 -21.24 10.87 14.13
C ALA A 267 -20.63 11.51 15.38
N ALA A 268 -19.57 10.90 15.92
CA ALA A 268 -18.84 11.44 17.07
C ALA A 268 -18.19 12.81 16.78
N LEU A 269 -17.94 13.12 15.51
CA LEU A 269 -17.31 14.36 15.06
C LEU A 269 -18.32 15.43 14.62
N LEU A 270 -19.63 15.15 14.61
CA LEU A 270 -20.66 16.11 14.15
C LEU A 270 -20.73 17.41 14.98
N VAL A 271 -20.26 17.39 16.23
CA VAL A 271 -20.18 18.61 17.06
C VAL A 271 -19.11 19.58 16.56
N PHE A 272 -18.11 19.08 15.83
CA PHE A 272 -16.96 19.85 15.37
C PHE A 272 -17.01 20.16 13.88
N PHE A 273 -17.82 19.44 13.09
CA PHE A 273 -17.82 19.54 11.64
C PHE A 273 -19.23 19.58 11.03
N PRO A 274 -19.40 20.20 9.85
CA PRO A 274 -20.68 20.27 9.16
C PRO A 274 -21.28 18.89 8.89
N ALA A 275 -22.59 18.73 9.16
CA ALA A 275 -23.32 17.48 8.95
C ALA A 275 -23.28 16.98 7.49
N ILE A 276 -23.10 17.88 6.52
CA ILE A 276 -22.96 17.51 5.10
C ILE A 276 -21.71 16.65 4.81
N LEU A 277 -20.71 16.65 5.69
CA LEU A 277 -19.51 15.80 5.56
C LEU A 277 -19.74 14.37 6.09
N PHE A 278 -20.87 14.11 6.75
CA PHE A 278 -21.17 12.80 7.32
C PHE A 278 -21.14 11.65 6.29
N PRO A 279 -21.74 11.77 5.08
CA PRO A 279 -21.68 10.71 4.08
C PRO A 279 -20.25 10.42 3.59
N VAL A 280 -19.38 11.43 3.60
CA VAL A 280 -17.98 11.30 3.16
C VAL A 280 -17.23 10.33 4.08
N GLY A 281 -17.43 10.43 5.39
CA GLY A 281 -16.79 9.53 6.34
C GLY A 281 -17.30 8.09 6.27
N ILE A 282 -18.57 7.88 5.90
CA ILE A 282 -19.12 6.54 5.63
C ILE A 282 -18.42 5.93 4.41
N VAL A 283 -18.35 6.68 3.31
CA VAL A 283 -17.69 6.23 2.07
C VAL A 283 -16.21 5.95 2.33
N ALA A 284 -15.53 6.84 3.05
CA ALA A 284 -14.13 6.64 3.43
C ALA A 284 -13.94 5.34 4.23
N GLY A 285 -14.75 5.13 5.28
CA GLY A 285 -14.73 3.90 6.07
C GLY A 285 -14.97 2.64 5.22
N ALA A 286 -15.93 2.70 4.29
CA ALA A 286 -16.22 1.59 3.39
C ALA A 286 -15.04 1.24 2.48
N LEU A 287 -14.45 2.25 1.85
CA LEU A 287 -13.28 2.11 0.99
C LEU A 287 -12.07 1.58 1.78
N MET A 288 -11.81 2.12 2.97
CA MET A 288 -10.75 1.67 3.87
C MET A 288 -10.90 0.18 4.20
N GLY A 289 -12.11 -0.26 4.57
CA GLY A 289 -12.39 -1.67 4.84
C GLY A 289 -12.15 -2.57 3.62
N ALA A 290 -12.70 -2.20 2.46
CA ALA A 290 -12.55 -2.95 1.22
C ALA A 290 -11.07 -3.06 0.78
N ILE A 291 -10.34 -1.95 0.80
CA ILE A 291 -8.93 -1.86 0.44
C ILE A 291 -8.09 -2.68 1.42
N TYR A 292 -8.29 -2.51 2.73
CA TYR A 292 -7.60 -3.32 3.72
C TYR A 292 -7.77 -4.82 3.43
N ARG A 293 -9.00 -5.27 3.21
CA ARG A 293 -9.28 -6.68 2.93
C ARG A 293 -8.58 -7.20 1.69
N ARG A 294 -8.55 -6.39 0.62
CA ARG A 294 -7.86 -6.71 -0.64
C ARG A 294 -6.36 -6.90 -0.44
N PHE A 295 -5.71 -6.06 0.38
CA PHE A 295 -4.26 -6.10 0.58
C PHE A 295 -3.81 -7.05 1.70
N ALA A 296 -4.60 -7.21 2.75
CA ALA A 296 -4.32 -8.11 3.87
C ALA A 296 -4.19 -9.57 3.38
N GLY A 297 -5.10 -10.00 2.51
CA GLY A 297 -5.18 -11.37 2.05
C GLY A 297 -5.77 -12.32 3.10
N LEU A 298 -5.75 -13.61 2.79
CA LEU A 298 -6.24 -14.68 3.65
C LEU A 298 -5.08 -15.53 4.15
N GLU A 299 -5.25 -16.09 5.34
CA GLU A 299 -4.38 -17.10 5.92
C GLU A 299 -5.21 -18.22 6.54
N PRO A 300 -4.66 -19.45 6.64
CA PRO A 300 -5.30 -20.55 7.35
C PRO A 300 -5.65 -20.14 8.78
N LEU A 301 -6.86 -20.48 9.23
CA LEU A 301 -7.24 -20.34 10.62
C LEU A 301 -6.48 -21.39 11.44
N ALA A 302 -5.86 -20.99 12.55
CA ALA A 302 -5.28 -21.95 13.50
C ALA A 302 -6.42 -22.83 14.06
N LEU A 303 -6.37 -24.11 13.76
CA LEU A 303 -7.38 -25.06 14.23
C LEU A 303 -7.15 -25.38 15.71
N PRO A 304 -8.21 -25.64 16.49
CA PRO A 304 -8.09 -26.18 17.84
C PRO A 304 -7.28 -27.49 17.85
N GLU A 305 -6.70 -27.81 19.00
CA GLU A 305 -6.02 -29.09 19.22
C GLU A 305 -6.89 -30.28 18.80
N ALA A 306 -6.22 -31.35 18.37
CA ALA A 306 -6.89 -32.55 17.92
C ALA A 306 -7.73 -33.16 19.05
N VAL A 307 -8.98 -33.52 18.76
CA VAL A 307 -9.82 -34.27 19.70
C VAL A 307 -9.30 -35.70 19.75
N LEU A 308 -8.86 -36.12 20.94
CA LEU A 308 -8.48 -37.51 21.18
C LEU A 308 -9.73 -38.34 21.43
N ALA A 309 -10.06 -39.24 20.50
CA ALA A 309 -11.19 -40.16 20.62
C ALA A 309 -10.72 -41.51 21.17
N THR A 310 -11.35 -41.98 22.24
CA THR A 310 -11.09 -43.31 22.83
C THR A 310 -11.91 -44.42 22.17
N ASP A 311 -13.03 -44.08 21.55
CA ASP A 311 -13.91 -45.03 20.85
C ASP A 311 -13.93 -44.75 19.35
N ARG A 312 -13.71 -45.81 18.56
CA ARG A 312 -13.68 -45.76 17.09
C ARG A 312 -15.08 -45.49 16.51
N ALA A 313 -16.14 -45.87 17.22
CA ALA A 313 -17.52 -45.58 16.82
C ALA A 313 -17.89 -44.10 16.98
N ALA A 314 -17.14 -43.33 17.78
CA ALA A 314 -17.33 -41.90 17.98
C ALA A 314 -16.62 -41.05 16.90
N LEU A 315 -15.91 -41.67 15.95
CA LEU A 315 -15.26 -40.97 14.85
C LEU A 315 -16.30 -40.48 13.84
N VAL A 316 -16.30 -39.17 13.60
CA VAL A 316 -17.06 -38.56 12.51
C VAL A 316 -16.54 -39.06 11.16
N GLY A 317 -17.45 -39.29 10.21
CA GLY A 317 -17.14 -39.86 8.89
C GLY A 317 -16.13 -39.02 8.09
N GLU A 318 -15.49 -39.61 7.08
CA GLU A 318 -14.44 -38.95 6.28
C GLU A 318 -14.90 -37.65 5.61
N HIS A 319 -16.17 -37.59 5.23
CA HIS A 319 -16.78 -36.42 4.59
C HIS A 319 -17.48 -35.47 5.58
N ASP A 320 -17.32 -35.68 6.89
CA ASP A 320 -17.95 -34.83 7.88
C ASP A 320 -17.33 -33.41 7.88
N PRO A 321 -18.12 -32.34 7.77
CA PRO A 321 -17.63 -30.96 7.80
C PRO A 321 -16.79 -30.64 9.05
N ALA A 322 -17.02 -31.31 10.17
CA ALA A 322 -16.28 -31.13 11.41
C ALA A 322 -14.78 -31.47 11.24
N ARG A 323 -14.43 -32.42 10.37
CA ARG A 323 -13.02 -32.78 10.07
C ARG A 323 -12.23 -31.64 9.42
N ARG A 324 -12.90 -30.65 8.82
CA ARG A 324 -12.24 -29.44 8.29
C ARG A 324 -11.83 -28.46 9.37
N THR A 325 -12.40 -28.59 10.58
CA THR A 325 -12.22 -27.63 11.68
C THR A 325 -11.58 -28.24 12.93
N ARG A 326 -11.60 -29.57 13.08
CA ARG A 326 -10.93 -30.30 14.15
C ARG A 326 -10.32 -31.58 13.58
N ALA A 327 -9.04 -31.80 13.87
CA ALA A 327 -8.46 -33.13 13.70
C ALA A 327 -9.01 -34.04 14.81
N VAL A 328 -9.40 -35.27 14.49
CA VAL A 328 -9.76 -36.27 15.48
C VAL A 328 -8.75 -37.40 15.36
N ILE A 329 -8.05 -37.71 16.44
CA ILE A 329 -6.99 -38.72 16.48
C ILE A 329 -7.41 -39.78 17.50
N MET A 330 -7.23 -41.06 17.18
CA MET A 330 -7.49 -42.13 18.15
C MET A 330 -6.46 -42.05 19.28
N ASN A 331 -6.93 -42.03 20.52
CA ASN A 331 -6.06 -42.25 21.67
C ASN A 331 -5.74 -43.75 21.72
N GLY A 332 -4.46 -44.10 21.56
CA GLY A 332 -3.98 -45.48 21.57
C GLY A 332 -4.07 -46.13 22.94
#